data_AF-A0A0K1PPX7-F1
#
_entry.id   AF-A0A0K1PPX7-F1
#
_cell.length_a   1.000
_cell.length_b   1.000
_cell.length_c   1.000
_cell.angle_alpha   90.00
_cell.angle_beta   90.00
_cell.angle_gamma   90.00
#
_symmetry.space_group_name_H-M   'P 1'
#
loop_
_entity.id
_entity.type
_entity.pdbx_description
1 polymer ?
#
loop_
_entity_poly.entity_id
_entity_poly.type
_entity_poly.pdbx_seq_one_letter_code
_entity_poly.pdbx_strand_id
1 'polypeptide(L)'
;MKLALVAIVGALAVGCGPLPKSREAGAVATLAVRPVSWNAANAPIGKVRAVADDGNVICVFGDDGVSIFSGGAQVAHDDHVKGWVSAGAIDGTDGGGRWVVGIDAKGRLYRLRAMNGFEDVSARYQLNDKRVRRAVMVGSGRIGFLLDGEIALSNSSRIEVLAGPAFASLAGGGGFGAGITKDGIDVVNATNGVVTHFALPGAAWAALDSKGRLYAATKRAVYAADAGGALTLVYDAGHDGIHGLVASGDRVWFADRGELGIVQGDRVATTVGAALASDVSLQSSPSGDVWVLDGSKLERFASLGDASAPSSVSNTSTWSASVGPVFARSCAACHQPDGISGTDLSTEAAWGRKRALIQERVLVAHSMPPKGHPLSDADRDAIRAWLEK
;
A
#
# COMPACT_ATOMS: atom_id res chain seq x y z
N MET A 1 -20.49 -9.75 -24.33
CA MET A 1 -19.40 -9.45 -25.28
C MET A 1 -18.47 -10.64 -25.26
N LYS A 2 -18.25 -11.34 -26.39
CA LYS A 2 -17.27 -12.44 -26.42
C LYS A 2 -15.89 -11.80 -26.31
N LEU A 3 -15.18 -11.99 -25.19
CA LEU A 3 -13.80 -11.54 -25.07
C LEU A 3 -12.96 -12.30 -26.10
N ALA A 4 -12.33 -11.56 -27.00
CA ALA A 4 -11.31 -12.10 -27.88
C ALA A 4 -10.00 -12.19 -27.08
N LEU A 5 -9.58 -13.40 -26.75
CA LEU A 5 -8.24 -13.64 -26.22
C LEU A 5 -7.24 -13.40 -27.35
N VAL A 6 -6.63 -12.22 -27.40
CA VAL A 6 -5.51 -11.95 -28.31
C VAL A 6 -4.23 -12.31 -27.54
N ALA A 7 -3.75 -13.53 -27.75
CA ALA A 7 -2.48 -13.98 -27.20
C ALA A 7 -1.32 -13.32 -27.97
N ILE A 8 -0.89 -12.14 -27.52
CA ILE A 8 0.41 -11.59 -27.93
C ILE A 8 1.46 -12.25 -27.04
N VAL A 9 2.22 -13.18 -27.60
CA VAL A 9 3.36 -13.78 -26.93
C VAL A 9 4.51 -12.78 -26.97
N GLY A 10 4.73 -12.07 -25.86
CA GLY A 10 5.94 -11.27 -25.67
C GLY A 10 7.14 -12.20 -25.50
N ALA A 11 7.96 -12.35 -26.55
CA ALA A 11 9.20 -13.09 -26.46
C ALA A 11 10.22 -12.29 -25.61
N LEU A 12 11.00 -13.00 -24.77
CA LEU A 12 12.20 -12.46 -24.13
C LEU A 12 13.21 -12.12 -25.22
N ALA A 13 13.18 -10.89 -25.73
CA ALA A 13 14.21 -10.39 -26.62
C ALA A 13 15.48 -10.12 -25.81
N VAL A 14 16.54 -10.88 -26.08
CA VAL A 14 17.89 -10.59 -25.59
C VAL A 14 18.43 -9.41 -26.41
N GLY A 15 17.89 -8.22 -26.16
CA GLY A 15 18.42 -6.97 -26.68
C GLY A 15 19.67 -6.55 -25.90
N CYS A 16 20.54 -5.75 -26.52
CA CYS A 16 21.63 -5.01 -25.85
C CYS A 16 21.06 -3.91 -24.94
N GLY A 17 20.23 -4.28 -23.96
CA GLY A 17 19.76 -3.41 -22.91
C GLY A 17 20.85 -3.19 -21.85
N PRO A 18 20.68 -2.20 -20.96
CA PRO A 18 21.54 -2.05 -19.79
C PRO A 18 21.62 -3.37 -19.03
N LEU A 19 22.82 -3.76 -18.62
CA LEU A 19 23.06 -4.99 -17.87
C LEU A 19 22.20 -5.00 -16.59
N PRO A 20 21.69 -6.17 -16.20
CA PRO A 20 20.90 -6.29 -14.97
C PRO A 20 21.75 -5.91 -13.76
N LYS A 21 21.11 -5.25 -12.79
CA LYS A 21 21.78 -4.83 -11.55
C LYS A 21 21.79 -5.99 -10.57
N SER A 22 22.93 -6.24 -9.94
CA SER A 22 23.03 -7.19 -8.83
C SER A 22 23.90 -6.62 -7.71
N ARG A 23 23.68 -7.08 -6.48
CA ARG A 23 24.52 -6.72 -5.34
C ARG A 23 25.94 -7.25 -5.50
N GLU A 24 26.06 -8.48 -5.98
CA GLU A 24 27.36 -9.15 -6.17
C GLU A 24 28.23 -8.42 -7.20
N ALA A 25 27.63 -7.82 -8.23
CA ALA A 25 28.33 -7.02 -9.22
C ALA A 25 28.56 -5.56 -8.78
N GLY A 26 28.12 -5.16 -7.58
CA GLY A 26 28.23 -3.77 -7.10
C GLY A 26 27.39 -2.76 -7.90
N ALA A 27 26.40 -3.23 -8.67
CA ALA A 27 25.61 -2.42 -9.60
C ALA A 27 24.33 -1.82 -8.96
N VAL A 28 24.16 -1.97 -7.65
CA VAL A 28 22.98 -1.58 -6.88
C VAL A 28 23.36 -0.51 -5.88
N ALA A 29 22.61 0.60 -5.86
CA ALA A 29 22.84 1.69 -4.94
C ALA A 29 22.44 1.32 -3.50
N THR A 30 23.00 2.01 -2.51
CA THR A 30 22.57 1.83 -1.11
C THR A 30 21.28 2.60 -0.86
N LEU A 31 20.26 1.89 -0.41
CA LEU A 31 18.99 2.46 0.01
C LEU A 31 19.05 2.83 1.50
N ALA A 32 18.88 4.11 1.81
CA ALA A 32 18.60 4.52 3.17
C ALA A 32 17.09 4.43 3.45
N VAL A 33 16.72 3.75 4.53
CA VAL A 33 15.34 3.69 5.04
C VAL A 33 15.28 4.19 6.47
N ARG A 34 14.13 4.70 6.88
CA ARG A 34 13.82 4.93 8.28
C ARG A 34 12.49 4.28 8.67
N PRO A 35 12.39 3.73 9.89
CA PRO A 35 11.08 3.41 10.47
C PRO A 35 10.23 4.67 10.59
N VAL A 36 8.95 4.56 10.29
CA VAL A 36 7.94 5.60 10.48
C VAL A 36 7.19 5.31 11.77
N SER A 37 7.17 6.29 12.68
CA SER A 37 6.35 6.20 13.89
C SER A 37 4.87 6.39 13.51
N TRP A 38 4.13 5.29 13.43
CA TRP A 38 2.71 5.26 13.02
C TRP A 38 1.75 4.93 14.19
N ASN A 39 2.23 4.20 15.20
CA ASN A 39 1.50 3.87 16.44
C ASN A 39 2.31 4.42 17.64
N ALA A 40 2.33 5.74 17.78
CA ALA A 40 3.22 6.40 18.74
C ALA A 40 2.92 6.05 20.21
N ALA A 41 1.67 5.66 20.50
CA ALA A 41 1.25 5.22 21.83
C ALA A 41 1.54 3.73 22.11
N ASN A 42 2.12 3.00 21.15
CA ASN A 42 2.35 1.55 21.23
C ASN A 42 1.08 0.78 21.64
N ALA A 43 -0.06 1.19 21.09
CA ALA A 43 -1.33 0.53 21.37
C ALA A 43 -1.26 -0.94 20.93
N PRO A 44 -1.88 -1.87 21.67
CA PRO A 44 -1.81 -3.29 21.35
C PRO A 44 -2.54 -3.60 20.03
N ILE A 45 -1.86 -4.32 19.13
CA ILE A 45 -2.40 -4.69 17.79
C ILE A 45 -2.48 -6.20 17.57
N GLY A 46 -2.16 -7.01 18.57
CA GLY A 46 -2.20 -8.47 18.48
C GLY A 46 -1.31 -9.05 17.39
N LYS A 47 -1.66 -10.25 16.92
CA LYS A 47 -1.02 -10.89 15.76
C LYS A 47 -1.63 -10.34 14.48
N VAL A 48 -0.83 -9.67 13.66
CA VAL A 48 -1.30 -8.95 12.47
C VAL A 48 -1.45 -9.89 11.29
N ARG A 49 -2.59 -9.79 10.59
CA ARG A 49 -2.91 -10.53 9.37
C ARG A 49 -2.84 -9.67 8.12
N ALA A 50 -3.27 -8.41 8.24
CA ALA A 50 -3.22 -7.45 7.16
C ALA A 50 -3.25 -6.02 7.70
N VAL A 51 -2.86 -5.06 6.87
CA VAL A 51 -3.03 -3.63 7.14
C VAL A 51 -3.71 -2.96 5.95
N ALA A 52 -4.60 -2.03 6.23
CA ALA A 52 -5.09 -1.10 5.21
C ALA A 52 -4.69 0.31 5.60
N ASP A 53 -4.17 1.04 4.63
CA ASP A 53 -3.71 2.42 4.80
C ASP A 53 -4.31 3.24 3.65
N ASP A 54 -5.20 4.18 3.97
CA ASP A 54 -5.76 5.12 3.00
C ASP A 54 -5.08 6.49 3.04
N GLY A 55 -4.07 6.65 3.90
CA GLY A 55 -3.32 7.88 4.14
C GLY A 55 -3.78 8.62 5.38
N ASN A 56 -5.07 8.64 5.70
CA ASN A 56 -5.61 9.29 6.91
C ASN A 56 -5.88 8.27 8.02
N VAL A 57 -6.34 7.09 7.62
CA VAL A 57 -6.76 6.00 8.47
C VAL A 57 -5.89 4.78 8.20
N ILE A 58 -5.42 4.18 9.29
CA ILE A 58 -4.72 2.90 9.26
C ILE A 58 -5.58 1.89 10.03
N CYS A 59 -5.97 0.81 9.38
CA CYS A 59 -6.64 -0.31 10.03
C CYS A 59 -5.69 -1.50 10.08
N VAL A 60 -5.45 -2.00 11.29
CA VAL A 60 -4.62 -3.18 11.54
C VAL A 60 -5.53 -4.34 11.85
N PHE A 61 -5.58 -5.31 10.93
CA PHE A 61 -6.45 -6.47 11.01
C PHE A 61 -5.70 -7.61 11.69
N GLY A 62 -6.14 -8.00 12.89
CA GLY A 62 -5.50 -9.01 13.72
C GLY A 62 -6.34 -10.28 13.89
N ASP A 63 -5.89 -11.20 14.73
CA ASP A 63 -6.67 -12.41 15.06
C ASP A 63 -7.90 -12.11 15.94
N ASP A 64 -7.84 -11.06 16.75
CA ASP A 64 -8.86 -10.67 17.73
C ASP A 64 -9.86 -9.64 17.23
N GLY A 65 -9.56 -8.95 16.13
CA GLY A 65 -10.41 -7.90 15.57
C GLY A 65 -9.66 -6.97 14.63
N VAL A 66 -10.07 -5.70 14.58
CA VAL A 66 -9.43 -4.62 13.83
C VAL A 66 -9.16 -3.44 14.74
N SER A 67 -7.90 -3.05 14.88
CA SER A 67 -7.52 -1.80 15.53
C SER A 67 -7.51 -0.67 14.51
N ILE A 68 -8.27 0.39 14.76
CA ILE A 68 -8.46 1.53 13.84
C ILE A 68 -7.67 2.71 14.39
N PHE A 69 -6.79 3.26 13.55
CA PHE A 69 -5.93 4.37 13.87
C PHE A 69 -6.25 5.59 13.00
N SER A 70 -6.31 6.76 13.63
CA SER A 70 -6.44 8.04 12.94
C SER A 70 -5.41 9.01 13.49
N GLY A 71 -4.63 9.62 12.60
CA GLY A 71 -3.50 10.46 12.97
C GLY A 71 -2.59 9.78 13.99
N GLY A 72 -2.32 8.48 13.84
CA GLY A 72 -1.42 7.68 14.69
C GLY A 72 -1.89 7.34 16.11
N ALA A 73 -3.10 7.74 16.51
CA ALA A 73 -3.75 7.27 17.74
C ALA A 73 -4.76 6.16 17.41
N GLN A 74 -4.85 5.13 18.25
CA GLN A 74 -5.93 4.15 18.15
C GLN A 74 -7.24 4.82 18.60
N VAL A 75 -8.20 4.93 17.69
CA VAL A 75 -9.49 5.58 17.93
C VAL A 75 -10.62 4.59 18.21
N ALA A 76 -10.47 3.34 17.74
CA ALA A 76 -11.42 2.28 18.00
C ALA A 76 -10.76 0.89 17.89
N HIS A 77 -11.45 -0.12 18.42
CA HIS A 77 -11.19 -1.53 18.16
C HIS A 77 -12.52 -2.22 17.88
N ASP A 78 -12.59 -2.97 16.79
CA ASP A 78 -13.76 -3.75 16.41
C ASP A 78 -13.44 -5.25 16.46
N ASP A 79 -14.09 -5.98 17.37
CA ASP A 79 -13.91 -7.41 17.59
C ASP A 79 -15.06 -8.27 17.05
N HIS A 80 -16.03 -7.69 16.33
CA HIS A 80 -17.20 -8.40 15.81
C HIS A 80 -16.85 -9.34 14.65
N VAL A 81 -15.86 -8.98 13.84
CA VAL A 81 -15.39 -9.76 12.69
C VAL A 81 -13.94 -10.17 12.92
N LYS A 82 -13.65 -11.46 12.70
CA LYS A 82 -12.35 -12.09 12.97
C LYS A 82 -11.92 -12.98 11.81
N GLY A 83 -10.70 -13.50 11.89
CA GLY A 83 -10.16 -14.40 10.87
C GLY A 83 -9.87 -13.67 9.55
N TRP A 84 -9.33 -12.47 9.64
CA TRP A 84 -8.96 -11.66 8.47
C TRP A 84 -7.87 -12.31 7.64
N VAL A 85 -8.00 -12.22 6.31
CA VAL A 85 -7.04 -12.80 5.35
C VAL A 85 -6.40 -11.77 4.42
N SER A 86 -7.07 -10.64 4.20
CA SER A 86 -6.56 -9.55 3.36
C SER A 86 -7.22 -8.23 3.76
N ALA A 87 -6.54 -7.13 3.47
CA ALA A 87 -7.08 -5.78 3.64
C ALA A 87 -6.54 -4.85 2.55
N GLY A 88 -7.17 -3.68 2.41
CA GLY A 88 -6.72 -2.64 1.48
C GLY A 88 -7.64 -1.42 1.51
N ALA A 89 -7.40 -0.48 0.59
CA ALA A 89 -8.28 0.67 0.38
C ALA A 89 -8.76 0.69 -1.08
N ILE A 90 -10.07 0.68 -1.27
CA ILE A 90 -10.73 0.65 -2.59
C ILE A 90 -11.70 1.82 -2.74
N ASP A 91 -12.13 2.15 -3.95
CA ASP A 91 -13.19 3.16 -4.15
C ASP A 91 -14.52 2.63 -3.62
N GLY A 92 -15.32 3.52 -3.03
CA GLY A 92 -16.68 3.20 -2.61
C GLY A 92 -17.68 3.24 -3.75
N THR A 93 -18.74 2.43 -3.65
CA THR A 93 -19.85 2.48 -4.61
C THR A 93 -20.82 3.64 -4.37
N ASP A 94 -20.67 4.37 -3.26
CA ASP A 94 -21.58 5.44 -2.82
C ASP A 94 -21.11 6.84 -3.23
N GLY A 95 -20.03 6.94 -4.01
CA GLY A 95 -19.42 8.23 -4.39
C GLY A 95 -18.74 8.97 -3.24
N GLY A 96 -18.68 8.37 -2.04
CA GLY A 96 -18.13 8.98 -0.81
C GLY A 96 -16.61 8.97 -0.71
N GLY A 97 -15.90 8.53 -1.76
CA GLY A 97 -14.44 8.41 -1.78
C GLY A 97 -13.95 6.98 -1.53
N ARG A 98 -12.73 6.84 -1.00
CA ARG A 98 -12.11 5.53 -0.72
C ARG A 98 -12.67 4.93 0.56
N TRP A 99 -12.90 3.63 0.54
CA TRP A 99 -13.21 2.80 1.68
C TRP A 99 -11.98 2.00 2.09
N VAL A 100 -11.66 2.02 3.38
CA VAL A 100 -10.82 0.99 3.99
C VAL A 100 -11.63 -0.30 4.10
N VAL A 101 -11.08 -1.41 3.59
CA VAL A 101 -11.77 -2.71 3.53
C VAL A 101 -10.92 -3.84 4.09
N GLY A 102 -11.61 -4.82 4.67
CA GLY A 102 -11.06 -6.09 5.12
C GLY A 102 -11.81 -7.26 4.50
N ILE A 103 -11.13 -8.40 4.36
CA ILE A 103 -11.71 -9.65 3.87
C ILE A 103 -11.47 -10.73 4.91
N ASP A 104 -12.53 -11.43 5.32
CA ASP A 104 -12.46 -12.53 6.30
C ASP A 104 -12.13 -13.88 5.66
N ALA A 105 -11.94 -14.92 6.47
CA ALA A 105 -11.60 -16.27 6.01
C ALA A 105 -12.71 -16.93 5.17
N LYS A 106 -13.97 -16.48 5.33
CA LYS A 106 -15.12 -16.90 4.55
C LYS A 106 -15.19 -16.17 3.20
N GLY A 107 -14.34 -15.16 2.99
CA GLY A 107 -14.24 -14.36 1.78
C GLY A 107 -15.30 -13.27 1.68
N ARG A 108 -15.84 -12.82 2.82
CA ARG A 108 -16.75 -11.68 2.91
C ARG A 108 -15.96 -10.38 2.91
N LEU A 109 -16.45 -9.38 2.18
CA LEU A 109 -15.85 -8.05 2.10
C LEU A 109 -16.54 -7.12 3.09
N TYR A 110 -15.75 -6.52 3.97
CA TYR A 110 -16.22 -5.56 4.95
C TYR A 110 -15.60 -4.18 4.68
N ARG A 111 -16.35 -3.11 4.93
CA ARG A 111 -15.80 -1.74 4.93
C ARG A 111 -15.83 -1.13 6.32
N LEU A 112 -14.84 -0.30 6.62
CA LEU A 112 -14.86 0.58 7.78
C LEU A 112 -16.04 1.56 7.65
N ARG A 113 -16.82 1.70 8.72
CA ARG A 113 -17.93 2.65 8.85
C ARG A 113 -17.70 3.51 10.08
N ALA A 114 -17.92 4.82 9.92
CA ALA A 114 -17.92 5.80 11.01
C ALA A 114 -16.71 5.71 11.97
N MET A 115 -15.54 5.29 11.47
CA MET A 115 -14.30 5.13 12.25
C MET A 115 -14.42 4.20 13.46
N ASN A 116 -15.42 3.31 13.52
CA ASN A 116 -15.68 2.51 14.71
C ASN A 116 -15.86 1.00 14.46
N GLY A 117 -16.25 0.58 13.26
CA GLY A 117 -16.47 -0.84 12.99
C GLY A 117 -16.67 -1.17 11.52
N PHE A 118 -16.82 -2.45 11.25
CA PHE A 118 -16.84 -3.02 9.91
C PHE A 118 -18.21 -3.58 9.54
N GLU A 119 -18.76 -3.13 8.43
CA GLU A 119 -20.02 -3.65 7.89
C GLU A 119 -19.79 -4.49 6.63
N ASP A 120 -20.54 -5.60 6.48
CA ASP A 120 -20.48 -6.44 5.27
C ASP A 120 -21.05 -5.67 4.07
N VAL A 121 -20.23 -5.52 3.03
CA VAL A 121 -20.58 -4.85 1.78
C VAL A 121 -20.44 -5.77 0.56
N SER A 122 -20.31 -7.08 0.75
CA SER A 122 -20.17 -8.05 -0.34
C SER A 122 -21.32 -7.94 -1.34
N ALA A 123 -22.55 -7.75 -0.85
CA ALA A 123 -23.76 -7.57 -1.66
C ALA A 123 -23.68 -6.34 -2.58
N ARG A 124 -23.05 -5.24 -2.12
CA ARG A 124 -22.91 -4.00 -2.91
C ARG A 124 -22.06 -4.20 -4.16
N TYR A 125 -21.20 -5.21 -4.13
CA TYR A 125 -20.39 -5.63 -5.26
C TYR A 125 -20.92 -6.89 -5.94
N GLN A 126 -22.11 -7.42 -5.60
CA GLN A 126 -22.61 -8.68 -6.19
C GLN A 126 -21.69 -9.89 -5.89
N LEU A 127 -21.01 -9.87 -4.73
CA LEU A 127 -20.06 -10.90 -4.29
C LEU A 127 -20.66 -11.87 -3.25
N ASN A 128 -21.97 -11.88 -3.03
CA ASN A 128 -22.58 -12.65 -1.94
C ASN A 128 -22.29 -14.15 -1.98
N ASP A 129 -22.21 -14.72 -3.18
CA ASP A 129 -21.96 -16.15 -3.39
C ASP A 129 -20.53 -16.43 -3.87
N LYS A 130 -19.63 -15.44 -3.71
CA LYS A 130 -18.23 -15.52 -4.15
C LYS A 130 -17.31 -15.43 -2.94
N ARG A 131 -16.32 -16.31 -2.87
CA ARG A 131 -15.25 -16.23 -1.88
C ARG A 131 -14.17 -15.26 -2.36
N VAL A 132 -14.16 -14.06 -1.81
CA VAL A 132 -13.14 -13.05 -2.10
C VAL A 132 -11.88 -13.38 -1.32
N ARG A 133 -10.71 -13.28 -1.96
CA ARG A 133 -9.39 -13.45 -1.32
C ARG A 133 -8.60 -12.14 -1.25
N ARG A 134 -8.83 -11.22 -2.18
CA ARG A 134 -8.18 -9.91 -2.23
C ARG A 134 -9.06 -8.90 -2.96
N ALA A 135 -8.95 -7.63 -2.57
CA ALA A 135 -9.51 -6.50 -3.30
C ALA A 135 -8.40 -5.47 -3.54
N VAL A 136 -8.32 -4.92 -4.76
CA VAL A 136 -7.31 -3.94 -5.15
C VAL A 136 -7.93 -2.82 -5.97
N MET A 137 -7.35 -1.62 -5.85
CA MET A 137 -7.62 -0.55 -6.81
C MET A 137 -6.94 -0.85 -8.13
N VAL A 138 -7.73 -0.92 -9.19
CA VAL A 138 -7.21 -1.10 -10.56
C VAL A 138 -7.03 0.27 -11.21
N GLY A 139 -8.00 1.17 -11.05
CA GLY A 139 -7.96 2.55 -11.51
C GLY A 139 -9.13 3.33 -10.93
N SER A 140 -9.31 4.59 -11.33
CA SER A 140 -10.41 5.43 -10.84
C SER A 140 -11.75 4.75 -11.08
N GLY A 141 -12.52 4.50 -10.01
CA GLY A 141 -13.82 3.84 -10.05
C GLY A 141 -13.78 2.37 -10.50
N ARG A 142 -12.60 1.73 -10.56
CA ARG A 142 -12.45 0.32 -10.97
C ARG A 142 -11.70 -0.49 -9.91
N ILE A 143 -12.33 -1.58 -9.49
CA ILE A 143 -11.85 -2.43 -8.40
C ILE A 143 -11.66 -3.84 -8.94
N GLY A 144 -10.52 -4.43 -8.63
CA GLY A 144 -10.23 -5.83 -8.92
C GLY A 144 -10.46 -6.68 -7.69
N PHE A 145 -11.11 -7.83 -7.86
CA PHE A 145 -11.29 -8.84 -6.83
C PHE A 145 -10.62 -10.13 -7.27
N LEU A 146 -9.78 -10.69 -6.40
CA LEU A 146 -9.30 -12.05 -6.53
C LEU A 146 -10.31 -12.97 -5.86
N LEU A 147 -10.89 -13.89 -6.61
CA LEU A 147 -11.79 -14.93 -6.11
C LEU A 147 -11.01 -16.25 -5.97
N ASP A 148 -11.70 -17.37 -5.78
CA ASP A 148 -11.11 -18.72 -5.80
C ASP A 148 -10.66 -19.09 -7.23
N GLY A 149 -9.50 -18.60 -7.64
CA GLY A 149 -8.88 -18.86 -8.94
C GLY A 149 -9.31 -17.90 -10.06
N GLU A 150 -10.27 -17.02 -9.85
CA GLU A 150 -10.74 -16.06 -10.87
C GLU A 150 -10.36 -14.62 -10.49
N ILE A 151 -10.28 -13.74 -11.49
CA ILE A 151 -10.25 -12.29 -11.27
C ILE A 151 -11.58 -11.70 -11.74
N ALA A 152 -12.16 -10.86 -10.90
CA ALA A 152 -13.36 -10.11 -11.18
C ALA A 152 -13.05 -8.61 -11.19
N LEU A 153 -13.52 -7.88 -12.20
CA LEU A 153 -13.40 -6.43 -12.29
C LEU A 153 -14.76 -5.78 -12.04
N SER A 154 -14.81 -4.79 -11.17
CA SER A 154 -16.01 -4.01 -10.86
C SER A 154 -15.85 -2.56 -11.27
N ASN A 155 -16.93 -1.97 -11.76
CA ASN A 155 -17.07 -0.53 -12.01
C ASN A 155 -18.16 0.10 -11.12
N SER A 156 -18.32 -0.40 -9.89
CA SER A 156 -19.38 -0.09 -8.90
C SER A 156 -20.83 -0.43 -9.29
N SER A 157 -21.12 -0.68 -10.57
CA SER A 157 -22.49 -1.04 -11.04
C SER A 157 -22.61 -2.49 -11.51
N ARG A 158 -21.49 -3.08 -11.94
CA ARG A 158 -21.42 -4.45 -12.44
C ARG A 158 -20.09 -5.10 -12.06
N ILE A 159 -20.10 -6.42 -11.96
CA ILE A 159 -18.89 -7.24 -12.00
C ILE A 159 -18.77 -7.96 -13.35
N GLU A 160 -17.56 -7.96 -13.90
CA GLU A 160 -17.14 -8.78 -15.01
C GLU A 160 -16.08 -9.76 -14.53
N VAL A 161 -16.37 -11.06 -14.62
CA VAL A 161 -15.41 -12.12 -14.29
C VAL A 161 -14.59 -12.42 -15.54
N LEU A 162 -13.27 -12.40 -15.39
CA LEU A 162 -12.35 -12.76 -16.45
C LEU A 162 -12.24 -14.28 -16.52
N ALA A 163 -12.65 -14.85 -17.65
CA ALA A 163 -12.38 -16.24 -17.95
C ALA A 163 -10.87 -16.42 -18.17
N GLY A 164 -10.26 -17.40 -17.51
CA GLY A 164 -8.82 -17.59 -17.58
C GLY A 164 -8.32 -18.75 -16.73
N PRO A 165 -6.99 -18.99 -16.73
CA PRO A 165 -6.35 -19.94 -15.83
C PRO A 165 -6.54 -19.51 -14.36
N ALA A 166 -6.36 -20.45 -13.44
CA ALA A 166 -6.45 -20.17 -12.02
C ALA A 166 -5.40 -19.12 -11.60
N PHE A 167 -5.85 -17.99 -11.06
CA PHE A 167 -4.99 -16.92 -10.56
C PHE A 167 -4.56 -17.16 -9.10
N ALA A 168 -3.26 -17.07 -8.83
CA ALA A 168 -2.69 -17.22 -7.50
C ALA A 168 -2.74 -15.90 -6.69
N SER A 169 -2.59 -14.77 -7.36
CA SER A 169 -2.56 -13.44 -6.73
C SER A 169 -3.19 -12.39 -7.66
N LEU A 170 -3.39 -11.19 -7.12
CA LEU A 170 -3.89 -10.04 -7.85
C LEU A 170 -3.18 -8.76 -7.38
N ALA A 171 -2.68 -7.98 -8.34
CA ALA A 171 -2.25 -6.60 -8.17
C ALA A 171 -3.07 -5.66 -9.06
N GLY A 172 -3.16 -4.39 -8.69
CA GLY A 172 -3.89 -3.38 -9.46
C GLY A 172 -3.17 -2.03 -9.44
N GLY A 173 -3.28 -1.29 -10.53
CA GLY A 173 -2.68 0.04 -10.69
C GLY A 173 -2.81 0.59 -12.11
N GLY A 174 -2.94 1.91 -12.25
CA GLY A 174 -2.92 2.63 -13.53
C GLY A 174 -3.97 2.23 -14.57
N GLY A 175 -5.09 1.65 -14.15
CA GLY A 175 -6.14 1.12 -15.02
C GLY A 175 -5.96 -0.35 -15.41
N PHE A 176 -5.02 -1.05 -14.80
CA PHE A 176 -4.71 -2.46 -15.08
C PHE A 176 -4.84 -3.34 -13.84
N GLY A 177 -5.20 -4.61 -14.05
CA GLY A 177 -5.07 -5.67 -13.06
C GLY A 177 -4.01 -6.67 -13.54
N ALA A 178 -3.22 -7.24 -12.63
CA ALA A 178 -2.24 -8.27 -12.95
C ALA A 178 -2.47 -9.51 -12.08
N GLY A 179 -2.61 -10.67 -12.72
CA GLY A 179 -2.80 -11.96 -12.07
C GLY A 179 -1.65 -12.91 -12.37
N ILE A 180 -1.14 -13.59 -11.34
CA ILE A 180 -0.13 -14.64 -11.52
C ILE A 180 -0.82 -15.94 -11.90
N THR A 181 -0.35 -16.56 -12.97
CA THR A 181 -0.79 -17.86 -13.48
C THR A 181 0.33 -18.88 -13.29
N LYS A 182 0.09 -20.15 -13.65
CA LYS A 182 1.11 -21.21 -13.59
C LYS A 182 2.34 -20.90 -14.46
N ASP A 183 2.10 -20.27 -15.61
CA ASP A 183 3.10 -20.12 -16.68
C ASP A 183 3.61 -18.68 -16.82
N GLY A 184 3.06 -17.74 -16.06
CA GLY A 184 3.47 -16.34 -16.13
C GLY A 184 2.50 -15.38 -15.45
N ILE A 185 2.28 -14.23 -16.09
CA ILE A 185 1.44 -13.14 -15.58
C ILE A 185 0.49 -12.69 -16.67
N ASP A 186 -0.79 -12.62 -16.35
CA ASP A 186 -1.78 -11.99 -17.21
C ASP A 186 -2.08 -10.59 -16.71
N VAL A 187 -1.93 -9.60 -17.59
CA VAL A 187 -2.32 -8.21 -17.33
C VAL A 187 -3.58 -7.88 -18.10
N VAL A 188 -4.63 -7.50 -17.38
CA VAL A 188 -5.89 -7.05 -17.95
C VAL A 188 -5.96 -5.53 -17.95
N ASN A 189 -6.25 -4.96 -19.11
CA ASN A 189 -6.66 -3.57 -19.21
C ASN A 189 -8.12 -3.46 -18.78
N ALA A 190 -8.38 -2.76 -17.68
CA ALA A 190 -9.72 -2.73 -17.11
C ALA A 190 -10.71 -1.94 -17.96
N THR A 191 -10.26 -1.08 -18.87
CA THR A 191 -11.13 -0.27 -19.73
C THR A 191 -11.78 -1.10 -20.83
N ASN A 192 -11.00 -1.94 -21.50
CA ASN A 192 -11.44 -2.69 -22.69
C ASN A 192 -11.40 -4.22 -22.51
N GLY A 193 -10.96 -4.71 -21.35
CA GLY A 193 -10.87 -6.14 -21.03
C GLY A 193 -9.77 -6.89 -21.77
N VAL A 194 -8.90 -6.19 -22.53
CA VAL A 194 -7.79 -6.83 -23.25
C VAL A 194 -6.82 -7.43 -22.25
N VAL A 195 -6.52 -8.72 -22.43
CA VAL A 195 -5.55 -9.46 -21.63
C VAL A 195 -4.25 -9.61 -22.41
N THR A 196 -3.14 -9.24 -21.79
CA THR A 196 -1.78 -9.47 -22.30
C THR A 196 -1.09 -10.49 -21.41
N HIS A 197 -0.54 -11.55 -22.02
CA HIS A 197 0.18 -12.59 -21.31
C HIS A 197 1.69 -12.34 -21.36
N PHE A 198 2.34 -12.42 -20.20
CA PHE A 198 3.78 -12.37 -20.03
C PHE A 198 4.30 -13.73 -19.56
N ALA A 199 5.05 -14.41 -20.43
CA ALA A 199 5.72 -15.66 -20.08
C ALA A 199 6.81 -15.37 -19.04
N LEU A 200 6.63 -15.88 -17.83
CA LEU A 200 7.61 -15.78 -16.75
C LEU A 200 7.46 -17.00 -15.83
N PRO A 201 8.05 -18.14 -16.20
CA PRO A 201 8.00 -19.34 -15.38
C PRO A 201 8.57 -19.07 -13.98
N GLY A 202 7.84 -19.49 -12.95
CA GLY A 202 8.23 -19.26 -11.56
C GLY A 202 7.93 -17.85 -11.04
N ALA A 203 7.12 -17.05 -11.74
CA ALA A 203 6.55 -15.83 -11.21
C ALA A 203 5.83 -16.11 -9.88
N ALA A 204 6.17 -15.35 -8.85
CA ALA A 204 5.62 -15.49 -7.51
C ALA A 204 5.01 -14.18 -6.99
N TRP A 205 5.46 -13.03 -7.52
CA TRP A 205 4.86 -11.73 -7.21
C TRP A 205 4.70 -10.86 -8.45
N ALA A 206 3.69 -9.98 -8.41
CA ALA A 206 3.40 -8.99 -9.43
C ALA A 206 2.97 -7.69 -8.75
N ALA A 207 3.33 -6.56 -9.35
CA ALA A 207 2.95 -5.23 -8.90
C ALA A 207 2.69 -4.33 -10.13
N LEU A 208 1.74 -3.41 -9.99
CA LEU A 208 1.45 -2.39 -10.99
C LEU A 208 1.62 -1.03 -10.34
N ASP A 209 2.45 -0.17 -10.94
CA ASP A 209 2.58 1.20 -10.45
C ASP A 209 1.35 2.06 -10.80
N SER A 210 1.37 3.32 -10.35
CA SER A 210 0.29 4.27 -10.61
C SER A 210 0.05 4.56 -12.11
N LYS A 211 1.01 4.23 -12.98
CA LYS A 211 0.91 4.37 -14.44
C LYS A 211 0.55 3.05 -15.14
N GLY A 212 0.42 1.95 -14.39
CA GLY A 212 0.07 0.64 -14.92
C GLY A 212 1.27 -0.13 -15.47
N ARG A 213 2.51 0.30 -15.18
CA ARG A 213 3.70 -0.46 -15.56
C ARG A 213 3.77 -1.74 -14.72
N LEU A 214 3.91 -2.87 -15.38
CA LEU A 214 4.07 -4.17 -14.72
C LEU A 214 5.48 -4.31 -14.16
N TYR A 215 5.55 -4.73 -12.90
CA TYR A 215 6.73 -5.29 -12.26
C TYR A 215 6.40 -6.70 -11.81
N ALA A 216 7.36 -7.60 -11.96
CA ALA A 216 7.20 -9.01 -11.69
C ALA A 216 8.42 -9.56 -10.97
N ALA A 217 8.24 -10.57 -10.14
CA ALA A 217 9.37 -11.22 -9.49
C ALA A 217 9.22 -12.74 -9.46
N THR A 218 10.34 -13.42 -9.72
CA THR A 218 10.56 -14.80 -9.31
C THR A 218 11.30 -14.79 -7.97
N LYS A 219 11.62 -15.97 -7.42
CA LYS A 219 12.50 -16.04 -6.22
C LYS A 219 13.92 -15.52 -6.46
N ARG A 220 14.33 -15.34 -7.72
CA ARG A 220 15.72 -15.01 -8.10
C ARG A 220 15.91 -13.62 -8.69
N ALA A 221 14.84 -13.00 -9.17
CA ALA A 221 14.97 -11.80 -9.99
C ALA A 221 13.71 -10.94 -9.95
N VAL A 222 13.90 -9.65 -10.18
CA VAL A 222 12.83 -8.67 -10.42
C VAL A 222 12.93 -8.19 -11.87
N TYR A 223 11.76 -8.11 -12.51
CA TYR A 223 11.57 -7.69 -13.88
C TYR A 223 10.63 -6.49 -13.94
N ALA A 224 10.78 -5.65 -14.95
CA ALA A 224 9.87 -4.56 -15.26
C ALA A 224 9.51 -4.57 -16.74
N ALA A 225 8.25 -4.30 -17.07
CA ALA A 225 7.84 -4.07 -18.45
C ALA A 225 8.55 -2.83 -19.00
N ASP A 226 9.13 -2.92 -20.19
CA ASP A 226 9.69 -1.77 -20.90
C ASP A 226 8.60 -1.00 -21.68
N ALA A 227 9.00 0.03 -22.43
CA ALA A 227 8.07 0.83 -23.23
C ALA A 227 7.43 0.03 -24.38
N GLY A 228 8.06 -1.06 -24.83
CA GLY A 228 7.50 -1.99 -25.82
C GLY A 228 6.60 -3.06 -25.19
N GLY A 229 6.48 -3.06 -23.86
CA GLY A 229 5.72 -4.02 -23.08
C GLY A 229 6.51 -5.28 -22.71
N ALA A 230 7.74 -5.49 -23.16
CA ALA A 230 8.48 -6.71 -22.83
C ALA A 230 8.99 -6.67 -21.38
N LEU A 231 8.99 -7.83 -20.70
CA LEU A 231 9.61 -7.94 -19.38
C LEU A 231 11.13 -7.94 -19.49
N THR A 232 11.76 -6.95 -18.87
CA THR A 232 13.21 -6.78 -18.82
C THR A 232 13.72 -7.03 -17.41
N LEU A 233 14.85 -7.71 -17.28
CA LEU A 233 15.48 -7.99 -15.99
C LEU A 233 16.06 -6.68 -15.42
N VAL A 234 15.59 -6.26 -14.25
CA VAL A 234 16.06 -5.03 -13.58
C VAL A 234 16.94 -5.32 -12.38
N TYR A 235 16.69 -6.43 -11.69
CA TYR A 235 17.48 -6.88 -10.54
C TYR A 235 17.68 -8.39 -10.60
N ASP A 236 18.93 -8.82 -10.58
CA ASP A 236 19.32 -10.22 -10.38
C ASP A 236 19.80 -10.41 -8.94
N ALA A 237 19.10 -11.23 -8.18
CA ALA A 237 19.50 -11.54 -6.81
C ALA A 237 20.73 -12.47 -6.80
N GLY A 238 20.92 -13.31 -7.82
CA GLY A 238 21.96 -14.36 -7.84
C GLY A 238 21.59 -15.63 -7.06
N HIS A 239 20.58 -15.56 -6.19
CA HIS A 239 20.12 -16.64 -5.30
C HIS A 239 18.59 -16.64 -5.16
N ASP A 240 18.03 -17.69 -4.58
CA ASP A 240 16.59 -17.79 -4.26
C ASP A 240 16.29 -17.01 -2.96
N GLY A 241 16.17 -15.68 -3.06
CA GLY A 241 16.04 -14.79 -1.91
C GLY A 241 14.93 -13.76 -2.00
N ILE A 242 14.32 -13.57 -3.17
CA ILE A 242 13.17 -12.69 -3.30
C ILE A 242 11.96 -13.34 -2.63
N HIS A 243 11.33 -12.61 -1.72
CA HIS A 243 10.13 -13.09 -0.99
C HIS A 243 8.99 -12.07 -0.89
N GLY A 244 9.11 -10.91 -1.53
CA GLY A 244 8.03 -9.92 -1.60
C GLY A 244 8.23 -8.91 -2.72
N LEU A 245 7.11 -8.41 -3.27
CA LEU A 245 7.06 -7.31 -4.23
C LEU A 245 5.76 -6.54 -4.06
N VAL A 246 5.82 -5.22 -3.93
CA VAL A 246 4.63 -4.37 -3.82
C VAL A 246 4.88 -2.98 -4.43
N ALA A 247 3.92 -2.48 -5.21
CA ALA A 247 3.93 -1.09 -5.66
C ALA A 247 3.39 -0.19 -4.57
N SER A 248 4.08 0.91 -4.28
CA SER A 248 3.65 1.93 -3.33
C SER A 248 4.01 3.31 -3.88
N GLY A 249 3.00 4.10 -4.22
CA GLY A 249 3.21 5.39 -4.88
C GLY A 249 3.91 5.24 -6.24
N ASP A 250 5.10 5.83 -6.36
CA ASP A 250 5.91 5.88 -7.58
C ASP A 250 7.06 4.86 -7.61
N ARG A 251 7.14 3.98 -6.61
CA ARG A 251 8.19 2.97 -6.47
C ARG A 251 7.61 1.59 -6.26
N VAL A 252 8.43 0.60 -6.57
CA VAL A 252 8.15 -0.79 -6.25
C VAL A 252 9.15 -1.25 -5.20
N TRP A 253 8.64 -1.67 -4.06
CA TRP A 253 9.43 -2.29 -3.00
C TRP A 253 9.55 -3.79 -3.26
N PHE A 254 10.71 -4.35 -2.98
CA PHE A 254 10.92 -5.78 -2.94
C PHE A 254 11.69 -6.18 -1.68
N ALA A 255 11.56 -7.43 -1.27
CA ALA A 255 12.36 -7.99 -0.19
C ALA A 255 13.29 -9.07 -0.76
N ASP A 256 14.56 -9.01 -0.39
CA ASP A 256 15.61 -9.95 -0.81
C ASP A 256 16.45 -10.38 0.41
N ARG A 257 16.32 -11.65 0.81
CA ARG A 257 16.87 -12.17 2.07
C ARG A 257 16.47 -11.27 3.25
N GLY A 258 17.44 -10.70 3.96
CA GLY A 258 17.21 -9.81 5.09
C GLY A 258 17.07 -8.34 4.72
N GLU A 259 16.91 -7.99 3.45
CA GLU A 259 17.00 -6.59 3.01
C GLU A 259 15.75 -6.11 2.28
N LEU A 260 15.47 -4.81 2.39
CA LEU A 260 14.53 -4.10 1.52
C LEU A 260 15.25 -3.58 0.28
N GLY A 261 14.55 -3.61 -0.84
CA GLY A 261 14.97 -2.96 -2.07
C GLY A 261 13.86 -2.13 -2.67
N ILE A 262 14.26 -1.17 -3.51
CA ILE A 262 13.33 -0.40 -4.34
C ILE A 262 13.75 -0.47 -5.81
N VAL A 263 12.74 -0.46 -6.67
CA VAL A 263 12.85 -0.12 -8.09
C VAL A 263 12.09 1.17 -8.32
N GLN A 264 12.74 2.18 -8.90
CA GLN A 264 12.15 3.46 -9.25
C GLN A 264 12.70 3.93 -10.60
N GLY A 265 11.90 3.81 -11.66
CA GLY A 265 12.39 3.97 -13.03
C GLY A 265 13.47 2.93 -13.33
N ASP A 266 14.65 3.39 -13.74
CA ASP A 266 15.81 2.52 -14.02
C ASP A 266 16.73 2.35 -12.80
N ARG A 267 16.37 2.94 -11.66
CA ARG A 267 17.17 2.87 -10.43
C ARG A 267 16.74 1.67 -9.60
N VAL A 268 17.74 0.96 -9.09
CA VAL A 268 17.59 -0.12 -8.13
C VAL A 268 18.52 0.19 -6.96
N ALA A 269 17.96 0.15 -5.76
CA ALA A 269 18.70 0.39 -4.53
C ALA A 269 18.26 -0.61 -3.46
N THR A 270 19.17 -1.01 -2.57
CA THR A 270 18.89 -1.95 -1.50
C THR A 270 19.51 -1.54 -0.17
N THR A 271 18.85 -1.87 0.93
CA THR A 271 19.39 -1.67 2.28
C THR A 271 20.60 -2.56 2.53
N VAL A 272 21.32 -2.23 3.60
CA VAL A 272 22.35 -3.07 4.20
C VAL A 272 22.03 -3.18 5.69
N GLY A 273 21.73 -4.38 6.16
CA GLY A 273 21.43 -4.67 7.56
C GLY A 273 19.99 -4.38 8.00
N ALA A 274 19.00 -4.40 7.09
CA ALA A 274 17.59 -4.24 7.52
C ALA A 274 17.07 -5.44 8.35
N ALA A 275 17.73 -6.59 8.24
CA ALA A 275 17.46 -7.81 9.00
C ALA A 275 16.00 -8.31 8.94
N LEU A 276 15.39 -8.26 7.76
CA LEU A 276 14.06 -8.83 7.53
C LEU A 276 14.03 -10.35 7.74
N ALA A 277 12.95 -10.85 8.32
CA ALA A 277 12.64 -12.27 8.28
C ALA A 277 12.29 -12.73 6.85
N SER A 278 12.45 -14.02 6.57
CA SER A 278 12.23 -14.59 5.23
C SER A 278 10.75 -14.79 4.87
N ASP A 279 9.86 -14.72 5.85
CA ASP A 279 8.41 -14.93 5.73
C ASP A 279 7.61 -13.64 5.92
N VAL A 280 8.27 -12.47 5.91
CA VAL A 280 7.57 -11.20 5.97
C VAL A 280 6.68 -10.99 4.75
N SER A 281 5.57 -10.28 4.96
CA SER A 281 4.71 -9.81 3.89
C SER A 281 4.86 -8.31 3.71
N LEU A 282 4.89 -7.85 2.46
CA LEU A 282 4.94 -6.43 2.11
C LEU A 282 3.56 -5.92 1.73
N GLN A 283 3.17 -4.76 2.27
CA GLN A 283 1.94 -4.06 1.88
C GLN A 283 2.22 -2.60 1.54
N SER A 284 1.45 -2.05 0.61
CA SER A 284 1.62 -0.69 0.10
C SER A 284 1.10 0.35 1.09
N SER A 285 1.80 1.46 1.26
CA SER A 285 1.21 2.71 1.77
C SER A 285 0.92 3.67 0.61
N PRO A 286 -0.14 4.50 0.66
CA PRO A 286 -0.38 5.55 -0.33
C PRO A 286 0.69 6.66 -0.32
N SER A 287 1.51 6.74 0.74
CA SER A 287 2.63 7.69 0.85
C SER A 287 3.86 7.36 -0.02
N GLY A 288 3.94 6.12 -0.53
CA GLY A 288 5.18 5.58 -1.11
C GLY A 288 6.00 4.72 -0.13
N ASP A 289 5.63 4.68 1.15
CA ASP A 289 6.24 3.82 2.16
C ASP A 289 5.79 2.36 2.04
N VAL A 290 6.56 1.45 2.63
CA VAL A 290 6.19 0.03 2.69
C VAL A 290 5.85 -0.40 4.11
N TRP A 291 4.76 -1.13 4.26
CA TRP A 291 4.44 -1.88 5.46
C TRP A 291 5.12 -3.26 5.38
N VAL A 292 5.81 -3.63 6.45
CA VAL A 292 6.45 -4.94 6.64
C VAL A 292 5.72 -5.65 7.78
N LEU A 293 5.13 -6.79 7.45
CA LEU A 293 4.39 -7.64 8.37
C LEU A 293 5.22 -8.88 8.67
N ASP A 294 5.68 -9.01 9.90
CA ASP A 294 6.44 -10.16 10.40
C ASP A 294 5.64 -10.82 11.53
N GLY A 295 4.55 -11.51 11.17
CA GLY A 295 3.67 -12.24 12.08
C GLY A 295 2.98 -11.39 13.16
N SER A 296 3.71 -11.00 14.21
CA SER A 296 3.26 -10.14 15.30
C SER A 296 3.80 -8.71 15.23
N LYS A 297 4.78 -8.45 14.36
CA LYS A 297 5.38 -7.12 14.22
C LYS A 297 4.87 -6.45 12.95
N LEU A 298 4.41 -5.21 13.08
CA LEU A 298 4.02 -4.35 11.96
C LEU A 298 4.89 -3.10 11.97
N GLU A 299 5.74 -2.98 10.97
CA GLU A 299 6.62 -1.82 10.77
C GLU A 299 6.29 -1.12 9.46
N ARG A 300 6.54 0.18 9.43
CA ARG A 300 6.45 0.99 8.21
C ARG A 300 7.80 1.61 7.94
N PHE A 301 8.31 1.44 6.73
CA PHE A 301 9.58 2.01 6.31
C PHE A 301 9.36 3.07 5.23
N ALA A 302 9.92 4.25 5.47
CA ALA A 302 10.04 5.30 4.48
C ALA A 302 11.43 5.25 3.83
N SER A 303 11.46 5.44 2.51
CA SER A 303 12.72 5.62 1.79
C SER A 303 13.23 7.05 1.99
N LEU A 304 14.52 7.19 2.30
CA LEU A 304 15.23 8.47 2.31
C LEU A 304 15.95 8.75 0.98
N GLY A 305 15.73 7.90 -0.02
CA GLY A 305 16.45 7.91 -1.28
C GLY A 305 17.74 7.07 -1.27
N ASP A 306 18.47 7.15 -2.37
CA ASP A 306 19.85 6.67 -2.48
C ASP A 306 20.75 7.63 -1.69
N ALA A 307 21.56 7.09 -0.77
CA ALA A 307 22.52 7.88 0.02
C ALA A 307 23.54 8.66 -0.86
N SER A 308 23.64 8.31 -2.14
CA SER A 308 24.61 8.84 -3.11
C SER A 308 24.00 9.83 -4.10
N ALA A 309 22.68 10.03 -4.12
CA ALA A 309 22.01 10.92 -5.08
C ALA A 309 21.92 12.36 -4.53
N PRO A 310 22.16 13.41 -5.36
CA PRO A 310 21.86 14.77 -4.97
C PRO A 310 20.36 14.88 -4.66
N SER A 311 20.08 15.44 -3.49
CA SER A 311 18.77 15.56 -2.87
C SER A 311 17.86 16.52 -3.65
N SER A 312 17.36 16.10 -4.81
CA SER A 312 16.11 16.65 -5.35
C SER A 312 14.95 16.01 -4.58
N VAL A 313 14.89 16.28 -3.28
CA VAL A 313 13.78 15.87 -2.43
C VAL A 313 12.61 16.74 -2.85
N SER A 314 11.70 16.20 -3.64
CA SER A 314 10.31 16.66 -3.54
C SER A 314 9.85 16.27 -2.15
N ASN A 315 10.12 17.16 -1.19
CA ASN A 315 9.79 17.06 0.22
C ASN A 315 8.28 17.26 0.41
N THR A 316 7.46 16.58 -0.37
CA THR A 316 6.03 16.45 -0.12
C THR A 316 5.82 15.45 1.01
N SER A 317 6.31 15.80 2.21
CA SER A 317 5.81 15.19 3.44
C SER A 317 4.30 15.39 3.48
N THR A 318 3.56 14.28 3.36
CA THR A 318 2.11 14.27 3.54
C THR A 318 1.80 14.59 5.00
N TRP A 319 0.60 15.11 5.27
CA TRP A 319 0.17 15.36 6.64
C TRP A 319 0.37 14.13 7.53
N SER A 320 0.04 12.93 7.03
CA SER A 320 0.14 11.68 7.77
C SER A 320 1.57 11.29 8.13
N ALA A 321 2.57 11.69 7.33
CA ALA A 321 3.97 11.40 7.59
C ALA A 321 4.65 12.43 8.52
N SER A 322 4.19 13.68 8.53
CA SER A 322 4.77 14.74 9.35
C SER A 322 3.93 15.10 10.57
N VAL A 323 2.69 15.52 10.36
CA VAL A 323 1.80 16.06 11.39
C VAL A 323 1.00 14.95 12.10
N GLY A 324 0.65 13.87 11.40
CA GLY A 324 -0.09 12.73 11.95
C GLY A 324 0.50 12.23 13.28
N PRO A 325 1.79 11.87 13.37
CA PRO A 325 2.40 11.40 14.61
C PRO A 325 2.40 12.44 15.74
N VAL A 326 2.49 13.73 15.40
CA VAL A 326 2.37 14.84 16.36
C VAL A 326 0.96 14.89 16.92
N PHE A 327 -0.03 14.79 16.04
CA PHE A 327 -1.43 14.73 16.43
C PHE A 327 -1.67 13.53 17.37
N ALA A 328 -1.17 12.33 17.04
CA ALA A 328 -1.31 11.11 17.85
C ALA A 328 -0.94 11.35 19.33
N ARG A 329 0.24 11.96 19.54
CA ARG A 329 0.84 12.08 20.86
C ARG A 329 0.26 13.24 21.66
N SER A 330 0.02 14.37 21.00
CA SER A 330 -0.19 15.65 21.69
C SER A 330 -1.56 16.26 21.47
N CYS A 331 -2.29 15.88 20.41
CA CYS A 331 -3.57 16.49 20.05
C CYS A 331 -4.76 15.53 20.14
N ALA A 332 -4.52 14.23 19.95
CA ALA A 332 -5.55 13.19 19.84
C ALA A 332 -6.41 13.06 21.10
N ALA A 333 -5.92 13.42 22.29
CA ALA A 333 -6.75 13.39 23.50
C ALA A 333 -7.93 14.38 23.44
N CYS A 334 -7.81 15.47 22.67
CA CYS A 334 -8.80 16.55 22.61
C CYS A 334 -9.51 16.66 21.25
N HIS A 335 -8.80 16.33 20.16
CA HIS A 335 -9.18 16.70 18.79
C HIS A 335 -9.57 15.50 17.91
N GLN A 336 -10.30 14.55 18.47
CA GLN A 336 -10.90 13.42 17.74
C GLN A 336 -12.33 13.76 17.29
N PRO A 337 -12.94 12.93 16.42
CA PRO A 337 -14.38 12.90 16.28
C PRO A 337 -15.04 12.79 17.66
N ASP A 338 -15.98 13.69 17.96
CA ASP A 338 -16.66 13.80 19.26
C ASP A 338 -15.73 14.06 20.48
N GLY A 339 -14.49 14.51 20.22
CA GLY A 339 -13.53 14.84 21.26
C GLY A 339 -13.93 16.07 22.09
N ILE A 340 -13.36 16.18 23.30
CA ILE A 340 -13.71 17.23 24.28
C ILE A 340 -13.52 18.67 23.79
N SER A 341 -12.72 18.89 22.74
CA SER A 341 -12.53 20.21 22.15
C SER A 341 -13.70 20.66 21.26
N GLY A 342 -14.61 19.76 20.88
CA GLY A 342 -15.63 20.00 19.86
C GLY A 342 -15.08 20.27 18.46
N THR A 343 -13.77 20.10 18.23
CA THR A 343 -13.11 20.29 16.94
C THR A 343 -12.30 19.06 16.58
N ASP A 344 -12.76 18.33 15.57
CA ASP A 344 -12.00 17.22 14.99
C ASP A 344 -10.82 17.75 14.16
N LEU A 345 -9.61 17.33 14.52
CA LEU A 345 -8.37 17.57 13.76
C LEU A 345 -7.68 16.24 13.42
N SER A 346 -8.40 15.13 13.37
CA SER A 346 -7.83 13.79 13.14
C SER A 346 -7.45 13.50 11.68
N THR A 347 -7.71 14.43 10.75
CA THR A 347 -7.46 14.24 9.31
C THR A 347 -6.71 15.41 8.66
N GLU A 348 -6.00 15.14 7.56
CA GLU A 348 -5.34 16.18 6.76
C GLU A 348 -6.31 17.26 6.31
N ALA A 349 -7.50 16.86 5.84
CA ALA A 349 -8.52 17.79 5.39
C ALA A 349 -9.02 18.70 6.53
N ALA A 350 -9.14 18.19 7.76
CA ALA A 350 -9.50 19.00 8.92
C ALA A 350 -8.42 20.03 9.26
N TRP A 351 -7.15 19.62 9.24
CA TRP A 351 -6.02 20.53 9.38
C TRP A 351 -6.00 21.58 8.27
N GLY A 352 -6.27 21.19 7.03
CA GLY A 352 -6.35 22.07 5.85
C GLY A 352 -7.40 23.17 6.01
N ARG A 353 -8.56 22.85 6.58
CA ARG A 353 -9.62 23.84 6.87
C ARG A 353 -9.30 24.75 8.06
N LYS A 354 -8.33 24.40 8.90
CA LYS A 354 -8.00 25.10 10.15
C LYS A 354 -6.59 25.67 10.18
N ARG A 355 -5.89 25.72 9.04
CA ARG A 355 -4.48 26.14 8.94
C ARG A 355 -4.17 27.44 9.68
N ALA A 356 -4.93 28.50 9.41
CA ALA A 356 -4.73 29.79 10.07
C ALA A 356 -4.92 29.71 11.60
N LEU A 357 -5.92 28.96 12.06
CA LEU A 357 -6.19 28.78 13.49
C LEU A 357 -5.10 27.94 14.18
N ILE A 358 -4.59 26.91 13.49
CA ILE A 358 -3.52 26.06 13.99
C ILE A 358 -2.22 26.86 14.05
N GLN A 359 -1.90 27.63 13.00
CA GLN A 359 -0.75 28.54 12.99
C GLN A 359 -0.82 29.51 14.18
N GLU A 360 -1.94 30.18 14.37
CA GLU A 360 -2.12 31.13 15.46
C GLU A 360 -1.99 30.45 16.82
N ARG A 361 -2.72 29.36 17.07
CA ARG A 361 -2.78 28.77 18.41
C ARG A 361 -1.57 27.93 18.77
N VAL A 362 -1.00 27.22 17.80
CA VAL A 362 0.12 26.30 18.02
C VAL A 362 1.46 26.96 17.74
N LEU A 363 1.61 27.83 16.74
CA LEU A 363 2.92 28.38 16.38
C LEU A 363 3.16 29.81 16.88
N VAL A 364 2.10 30.60 17.10
CA VAL A 364 2.22 32.01 17.52
C VAL A 364 1.90 32.16 19.00
N ALA A 365 0.66 31.92 19.40
CA ALA A 365 0.17 32.16 20.75
C ALA A 365 0.56 31.05 21.74
N HIS A 366 1.01 29.89 21.26
CA HIS A 366 1.33 28.70 22.06
C HIS A 366 0.21 28.33 23.08
N SER A 367 -1.04 28.63 22.72
CA SER A 367 -2.23 28.41 23.56
C SER A 367 -2.79 26.99 23.47
N MET A 368 -2.24 26.18 22.56
CA MET A 368 -2.54 24.77 22.38
C MET A 368 -1.25 23.98 22.15
N PRO A 369 -1.20 22.70 22.57
CA PRO A 369 -2.17 21.97 23.42
C PRO A 369 -2.25 22.50 24.88
N PRO A 370 -3.29 22.15 25.66
CA PRO A 370 -3.45 22.63 27.03
C PRO A 370 -2.32 22.16 27.96
N LYS A 371 -2.16 22.84 29.11
CA LYS A 371 -1.16 22.47 30.13
C LYS A 371 -1.29 20.98 30.48
N GLY A 372 -0.15 20.27 30.51
CA GLY A 372 -0.08 18.82 30.73
C GLY A 372 0.14 17.99 29.47
N HIS A 373 0.03 18.60 28.27
CA HIS A 373 0.26 17.91 26.98
C HIS A 373 1.35 18.61 26.16
N PRO A 374 2.59 18.77 26.63
CA PRO A 374 3.57 19.62 25.96
C PRO A 374 3.84 19.17 24.51
N LEU A 375 3.97 20.16 23.64
CA LEU A 375 4.37 19.99 22.24
C LEU A 375 5.83 20.40 22.11
N SER A 376 6.70 19.51 21.62
CA SER A 376 8.12 19.78 21.47
C SER A 376 8.40 20.80 20.35
N ASP A 377 9.58 21.41 20.34
CA ASP A 377 9.97 22.32 19.26
C ASP A 377 10.04 21.58 17.92
N ALA A 378 10.53 20.34 17.90
CA ALA A 378 10.54 19.49 16.71
C ALA A 378 9.12 19.23 16.17
N ASP A 379 8.13 19.03 17.06
CA ASP A 379 6.74 18.87 16.67
C ASP A 379 6.16 20.18 16.08
N ARG A 380 6.51 21.34 16.66
CA ARG A 380 6.11 22.66 16.13
C ARG A 380 6.74 22.93 14.77
N ASP A 381 7.98 22.54 14.56
CA ASP A 381 8.66 22.68 13.28
C ASP A 381 8.02 21.77 12.21
N ALA A 382 7.64 20.54 12.56
CA ALA A 382 6.91 19.64 11.66
C ALA A 382 5.55 20.22 11.27
N ILE A 383 4.84 20.85 12.20
CA ILE A 383 3.58 21.56 11.93
C ILE A 383 3.82 22.78 11.04
N ARG A 384 4.83 23.61 11.33
CA ARG A 384 5.18 24.80 10.53
C ARG A 384 5.49 24.43 9.09
N ALA A 385 6.36 23.45 8.88
CA ALA A 385 6.75 22.98 7.55
C ALA A 385 5.57 22.44 6.72
N TRP A 386 4.52 21.90 7.36
CA TRP A 386 3.30 21.49 6.67
C TRP A 386 2.33 22.65 6.41
N LEU A 387 2.31 23.67 7.27
CA LEU A 387 1.47 24.88 7.15
C LEU A 387 2.00 25.93 6.16
N GLU A 388 3.24 25.82 5.72
CA GLU A 388 3.84 26.74 4.74
C GLU A 388 3.77 26.21 3.28
N LYS A 389 3.28 24.99 3.09
CA LYS A 389 2.98 24.39 1.77
C LYS A 389 1.61 24.82 1.26
#